data_AF-A0A3D1X0E1-F1
#
_entry.id   AF-A0A3D1X0E1-F1
#
_cell.length_a   1.000
_cell.length_b   1.000
_cell.length_c   1.000
_cell.angle_alpha   90.00
_cell.angle_beta   90.00
_cell.angle_gamma   90.00
#
_symmetry.space_group_name_H-M   'P 1'
#
loop_
_entity.id
_entity.type
_entity.pdbx_description
1 polymer ?
#
loop_
_entity_poly.entity_id
_entity_poly.type
_entity_poly.pdbx_seq_one_letter_code
_entity_poly.pdbx_strand_id
1 'polypeptide(L)'
;MNSLVMIGGVISAYLVLFLGLRFERYLAYVRIVLVAVAATLVVLAIARNPAALPGVLTQGSGTRSALDILLYTEGAWEIVLLAIATIAISAGGILLQTKAHKIAEAVSDLLLFPLLAAIPFVEGWISLPTQTTLILMAIAGVLAMAVHVAKPTAFLIWTTSLTGGAVAALLFTRFYFLPLWVFLGMTALFSISGIVSQTLGHNSRMKNERIMKGEESA
;
A
#
# COMPACT_ATOMS: atom_id res chain seq x y z
N MET A 1 21.09 -5.70 -6.33
CA MET A 1 19.84 -6.43 -5.97
C MET A 1 20.03 -7.89 -6.32
N ASN A 2 19.65 -8.83 -5.45
CA ASN A 2 19.79 -10.27 -5.75
C ASN A 2 18.81 -10.67 -6.87
N SER A 3 19.28 -11.45 -7.86
CA SER A 3 18.48 -11.88 -9.03
C SER A 3 17.22 -12.65 -8.62
N LEU A 4 17.28 -13.45 -7.54
CA LEU A 4 16.11 -14.16 -7.01
C LEU A 4 15.03 -13.19 -6.48
N VAL A 5 15.46 -12.12 -5.81
CA VAL A 5 14.54 -11.09 -5.28
C VAL A 5 13.87 -10.33 -6.43
N MET A 6 14.61 -10.05 -7.50
CA MET A 6 14.04 -9.43 -8.69
C MET A 6 13.00 -10.33 -9.34
N ILE A 7 13.34 -11.59 -9.64
CA ILE A 7 12.45 -12.51 -10.35
C ILE A 7 11.18 -12.77 -9.51
N GLY A 8 11.34 -13.15 -8.25
CA GLY A 8 10.21 -13.42 -7.36
C GLY A 8 9.35 -12.17 -7.10
N GLY A 9 10.00 -11.01 -6.95
CA GLY A 9 9.31 -9.73 -6.77
C GLY A 9 8.49 -9.32 -7.99
N VAL A 10 9.06 -9.46 -9.19
CA VAL A 10 8.38 -9.12 -10.45
C VAL A 10 7.20 -10.06 -10.70
N ILE A 11 7.37 -11.37 -10.48
CA ILE A 11 6.26 -12.34 -10.59
C ILE A 11 5.14 -11.96 -9.62
N SER A 12 5.47 -11.71 -8.36
CA SER A 12 4.49 -11.33 -7.33
C SER A 12 3.79 -10.02 -7.69
N ALA A 13 4.53 -9.02 -8.19
CA ALA A 13 3.98 -7.74 -8.63
C ALA A 13 3.01 -7.92 -9.80
N TYR A 14 3.33 -8.75 -10.79
CA TYR A 14 2.43 -9.05 -11.91
C TYR A 14 1.19 -9.85 -11.49
N LEU A 15 1.30 -10.77 -10.52
CA LEU A 15 0.14 -11.43 -9.94
C LEU A 15 -0.81 -10.42 -9.30
N VAL A 16 -0.29 -9.46 -8.53
CA VAL A 16 -1.11 -8.38 -7.95
C VAL A 16 -1.68 -7.47 -9.03
N LEU A 17 -0.88 -7.13 -10.06
CA LEU A 17 -1.26 -6.24 -11.16
C LEU A 17 -2.43 -6.76 -12.00
N PHE A 18 -2.43 -8.06 -12.33
CA PHE A 18 -3.41 -8.64 -13.26
C PHE A 18 -4.46 -9.53 -12.59
N LEU A 19 -4.15 -10.11 -11.43
CA LEU A 19 -5.03 -11.04 -10.71
C LEU A 19 -5.47 -10.48 -9.34
N GLY A 20 -5.25 -9.19 -9.07
CA GLY A 20 -5.60 -8.53 -7.82
C GLY A 20 -7.04 -8.81 -7.36
N LEU A 21 -8.02 -8.62 -8.24
CA LEU A 21 -9.43 -8.96 -7.98
C LEU A 21 -9.66 -10.44 -7.58
N ARG A 22 -8.92 -11.39 -8.15
CA ARG A 22 -9.09 -12.81 -7.82
C ARG A 22 -8.50 -13.16 -6.44
N PHE A 23 -7.51 -12.41 -6.00
CA PHE A 23 -6.83 -12.59 -4.72
C PHE A 23 -7.33 -11.62 -3.64
N GLU A 24 -8.43 -10.90 -3.86
CA GLU A 24 -8.99 -9.89 -2.95
C GLU A 24 -8.97 -10.33 -1.48
N ARG A 25 -9.52 -11.51 -1.19
CA ARG A 25 -9.58 -12.06 0.17
C ARG A 25 -8.19 -12.20 0.81
N TYR A 26 -7.21 -12.69 0.06
CA TYR A 26 -5.84 -12.87 0.57
C TYR A 26 -5.13 -11.52 0.71
N LEU A 27 -5.32 -10.62 -0.25
CA LEU A 27 -4.76 -9.28 -0.24
C LEU A 27 -5.29 -8.44 0.93
N ALA A 28 -6.55 -8.64 1.34
CA ALA A 28 -7.12 -7.99 2.51
C ALA A 28 -6.37 -8.37 3.81
N TYR A 29 -6.09 -9.67 4.03
CA TYR A 29 -5.30 -10.09 5.20
C TYR A 29 -3.86 -9.57 5.14
N VAL A 30 -3.22 -9.63 3.98
CA VAL A 30 -1.86 -9.10 3.80
C VAL A 30 -1.82 -7.60 4.07
N ARG A 31 -2.80 -6.84 3.57
CA ARG A 31 -2.91 -5.39 3.80
C ARG A 31 -3.03 -5.08 5.30
N ILE A 32 -3.86 -5.81 6.03
CA ILE A 32 -4.03 -5.62 7.48
C ILE A 32 -2.72 -5.85 8.23
N VAL A 33 -1.99 -6.92 7.90
CA VAL A 33 -0.69 -7.20 8.54
C VAL A 33 0.30 -6.08 8.21
N LEU A 34 0.37 -5.63 6.95
CA LEU A 34 1.25 -4.53 6.55
C LEU A 34 0.91 -3.23 7.28
N VAL A 35 -0.38 -2.91 7.42
CA VAL A 35 -0.83 -1.72 8.16
C VAL A 35 -0.52 -1.85 9.64
N ALA A 36 -0.74 -3.01 10.25
CA ALA A 36 -0.40 -3.26 11.65
C ALA A 36 1.10 -3.03 11.90
N VAL A 37 1.97 -3.60 11.05
CA VAL A 37 3.42 -3.39 11.12
C VAL A 37 3.76 -1.91 10.98
N ALA A 38 3.25 -1.25 9.94
CA ALA A 38 3.57 0.15 9.67
C ALA A 38 3.08 1.09 10.79
N ALA A 39 1.85 0.90 11.27
CA ALA A 39 1.30 1.68 12.37
C ALA A 39 2.08 1.48 13.67
N THR A 40 2.46 0.22 13.98
CA THR A 40 3.27 -0.06 15.18
C THR A 40 4.62 0.63 15.10
N LEU A 41 5.30 0.56 13.95
CA LEU A 41 6.57 1.25 13.73
C LEU A 41 6.44 2.77 13.89
N VAL A 42 5.40 3.37 13.32
CA VAL A 42 5.17 4.83 13.42
C VAL A 42 4.87 5.25 14.85
N VAL A 43 3.99 4.54 15.57
CA VAL A 43 3.66 4.86 16.97
C VAL A 43 4.90 4.77 17.85
N LEU A 44 5.70 3.72 17.65
CA LEU A 44 6.94 3.51 18.39
C LEU A 44 7.97 4.61 18.09
N ALA A 45 8.08 5.02 16.82
CA ALA A 45 8.96 6.12 16.43
C ALA A 45 8.49 7.47 16.98
N ILE A 46 7.18 7.73 17.07
CA ILE A 46 6.65 8.93 17.73
C ILE A 46 6.99 8.91 19.22
N ALA A 47 6.86 7.76 19.88
CA ALA A 47 7.16 7.62 21.30
C ALA A 47 8.65 7.82 21.62
N ARG A 48 9.55 7.41 20.70
CA ARG A 48 11.01 7.46 20.92
C ARG A 48 11.67 8.72 20.39
N ASN A 49 11.34 9.10 19.16
CA ASN A 49 12.01 10.16 18.41
C ASN A 49 11.00 11.18 17.87
N PRO A 50 10.22 11.86 18.76
CA PRO A 50 9.14 12.76 18.34
C PRO A 50 9.66 13.94 17.50
N ALA A 51 10.91 14.36 17.71
CA ALA A 51 11.53 15.46 16.95
C ALA A 51 12.10 15.02 15.59
N ALA A 52 12.44 13.74 15.41
CA ALA A 52 13.07 13.25 14.17
C ALA A 52 12.05 13.06 13.03
N LEU A 53 10.83 12.62 13.36
CA LEU A 53 9.77 12.35 12.37
C LEU A 53 9.35 13.59 11.56
N PRO A 54 9.11 14.77 12.16
CA PRO A 54 8.89 16.00 11.41
C PRO A 54 10.08 16.40 10.53
N GLY A 55 11.30 16.11 10.98
CA GLY A 55 12.53 16.35 10.23
C GLY A 55 12.59 15.54 8.94
N VAL A 56 12.20 14.27 8.98
CA VAL A 56 12.12 13.40 7.79
C VAL A 56 11.15 13.96 6.74
N LEU A 57 9.99 14.46 7.17
CA LEU A 57 8.96 15.00 6.28
C LEU A 57 9.32 16.36 5.68
N THR A 58 10.20 17.13 6.32
CA THR A 58 10.56 18.50 5.90
C THR A 58 11.88 18.57 5.15
N GLN A 59 12.84 17.73 5.52
CA GLN A 59 14.18 17.74 4.94
C GLN A 59 14.34 16.79 3.75
N GLY A 60 13.36 15.91 3.49
CA GLY A 60 13.42 14.97 2.38
C GLY A 60 14.60 14.01 2.50
N SER A 61 14.78 13.39 3.67
CA SER A 61 15.95 12.55 3.98
C SER A 61 15.99 11.20 3.23
N GLY A 62 14.94 10.89 2.46
CA GLY A 62 14.78 9.66 1.70
C GLY A 62 14.18 8.52 2.52
N THR A 63 13.49 7.59 1.84
CA THR A 63 12.82 6.45 2.48
C THR A 63 13.75 5.57 3.28
N ARG A 64 15.03 5.45 2.89
CA ARG A 64 16.03 4.68 3.65
C ARG A 64 16.29 5.31 5.02
N SER A 65 16.51 6.63 5.08
CA SER A 65 16.71 7.33 6.35
C SER A 65 15.46 7.27 7.23
N ALA A 66 14.28 7.43 6.63
CA ALA A 66 13.01 7.27 7.34
C ALA A 66 12.87 5.87 7.95
N LEU A 67 13.22 4.83 7.19
CA LEU A 67 13.17 3.44 7.62
C LEU A 67 14.22 3.14 8.70
N ASP A 68 15.41 3.70 8.59
CA ASP A 68 16.45 3.59 9.62
C ASP A 68 15.96 4.20 10.94
N ILE A 69 15.27 5.36 10.92
CA ILE A 69 14.66 5.98 12.11
C ILE A 69 13.52 5.12 12.68
N LEU A 70 12.69 4.52 11.81
CA LEU A 70 11.59 3.64 12.22
C LEU A 70 12.08 2.32 12.84
N LEU A 71 13.19 1.79 12.35
CA LEU A 71 13.79 0.54 12.84
C LEU A 71 14.80 0.75 13.96
N TYR A 72 15.22 2.00 14.20
CA TYR A 72 16.20 2.33 15.22
C TYR A 72 15.70 1.89 16.60
N THR A 73 16.40 0.93 17.18
CA THR A 73 16.07 0.34 18.48
C THR A 73 17.36 0.09 19.23
N GLU A 74 17.51 0.72 20.40
CA GLU A 74 18.76 0.66 21.18
C GLU A 74 18.78 -0.52 22.16
N GLY A 75 17.63 -1.14 22.46
CA GLY A 75 17.52 -2.22 23.45
C GLY A 75 16.88 -3.52 22.95
N ALA A 76 17.39 -4.67 23.40
CA ALA A 76 16.78 -5.98 23.10
C ALA A 76 15.33 -6.08 23.61
N TRP A 77 15.02 -5.51 24.78
CA TRP A 77 13.67 -5.46 25.34
C TRP A 77 12.68 -4.70 24.45
N GLU A 78 13.16 -3.63 23.83
CA GLU A 78 12.38 -2.79 22.93
C GLU A 78 12.03 -3.49 21.61
N ILE A 79 12.93 -4.33 21.10
CA ILE A 79 12.68 -5.19 19.93
C ILE A 79 11.60 -6.22 20.26
N VAL A 80 11.69 -6.84 21.45
CA VAL A 80 10.70 -7.81 21.93
C VAL A 80 9.32 -7.15 22.08
N LEU A 81 9.27 -5.94 22.64
CA LEU A 81 8.02 -5.19 22.81
C LEU A 81 7.41 -4.80 21.46
N LEU A 82 8.23 -4.38 20.49
CA LEU A 82 7.80 -4.12 19.11
C LEU A 82 7.23 -5.39 18.46
N ALA A 83 7.90 -6.52 18.60
CA ALA A 83 7.44 -7.79 18.04
C ALA A 83 6.11 -8.22 18.66
N ILE A 84 5.97 -8.15 19.99
CA ILE A 84 4.72 -8.50 20.70
C ILE A 84 3.58 -7.57 20.29
N ALA A 85 3.82 -6.25 20.25
CA ALA A 85 2.81 -5.27 19.84
C ALA A 85 2.36 -5.52 18.40
N THR A 86 3.29 -5.77 17.49
CA THR A 86 3.00 -6.07 16.09
C THR A 86 2.17 -7.35 15.95
N ILE A 87 2.52 -8.41 16.69
CA ILE A 87 1.76 -9.67 16.71
C ILE A 87 0.36 -9.43 17.26
N ALA A 88 0.22 -8.71 18.38
CA ALA A 88 -1.06 -8.43 19.01
C ALA A 88 -1.98 -7.61 18.11
N ILE A 89 -1.47 -6.54 17.49
CA ILE A 89 -2.24 -5.69 16.57
C ILE A 89 -2.58 -6.46 15.29
N SER A 90 -1.67 -7.28 14.76
CA SER A 90 -1.94 -8.11 13.58
C SER A 90 -3.00 -9.18 13.87
N ALA A 91 -2.91 -9.86 15.01
CA ALA A 91 -3.91 -10.85 15.44
C ALA A 91 -5.28 -10.19 15.65
N GLY A 92 -5.31 -9.02 16.31
CA GLY A 92 -6.52 -8.22 16.47
C GLY A 92 -7.13 -7.78 15.14
N GLY A 93 -6.30 -7.31 14.19
CA GLY A 93 -6.71 -6.93 12.86
C GLY A 93 -7.26 -8.10 12.03
N ILE A 94 -6.62 -9.28 12.11
CA ILE A 94 -7.10 -10.50 11.45
C ILE A 94 -8.45 -10.93 12.05
N LEU A 95 -8.58 -10.90 13.38
CA LEU A 95 -9.85 -11.18 14.05
C LEU A 95 -10.95 -10.18 13.62
N LEU A 96 -10.62 -8.90 13.51
CA LEU A 96 -11.54 -7.88 13.01
C LEU A 96 -11.95 -8.16 11.57
N GLN A 97 -11.03 -8.59 10.70
CA GLN A 97 -11.36 -8.98 9.31
C GLN A 97 -12.34 -10.15 9.26
N THR A 98 -12.22 -11.11 10.19
CA THR A 98 -13.15 -12.25 10.23
C THR A 98 -14.55 -11.88 10.72
N LYS A 99 -14.68 -10.94 11.66
CA LYS A 99 -15.97 -10.57 12.27
C LYS A 99 -16.65 -9.38 11.61
N ALA A 100 -15.87 -8.42 11.13
CA ALA A 100 -16.34 -7.12 10.63
C ALA A 100 -15.45 -6.62 9.47
N HIS A 101 -15.36 -7.40 8.39
CA HIS A 101 -14.51 -7.12 7.21
C HIS A 101 -14.60 -5.67 6.71
N LYS A 102 -15.79 -5.09 6.58
CA LYS A 102 -15.96 -3.70 6.10
C LYS A 102 -15.27 -2.66 7.00
N ILE A 103 -15.30 -2.87 8.31
CA ILE A 103 -14.66 -1.95 9.27
C ILE A 103 -13.16 -2.13 9.22
N ALA A 104 -12.69 -3.38 9.20
CA ALA A 104 -11.26 -3.69 9.10
C ALA A 104 -10.63 -3.10 7.83
N GLU A 105 -11.30 -3.20 6.69
CA GLU A 105 -10.86 -2.62 5.42
C GLU A 105 -10.85 -1.09 5.46
N ALA A 106 -11.91 -0.46 5.98
CA ALA A 106 -11.98 0.99 6.10
C ALA A 106 -10.89 1.57 7.02
N VAL A 107 -10.65 0.93 8.18
CA VAL A 107 -9.57 1.32 9.11
C VAL A 107 -8.21 1.10 8.47
N SER A 108 -8.03 -0.02 7.77
CA SER A 108 -6.80 -0.32 7.06
C SER A 108 -6.47 0.77 6.03
N ASP A 109 -7.45 1.26 5.28
CA ASP A 109 -7.22 2.32 4.29
C ASP A 109 -6.97 3.67 4.91
N LEU A 110 -7.71 4.00 5.98
CA LEU A 110 -7.52 5.22 6.73
C LEU A 110 -6.09 5.34 7.28
N LEU A 111 -5.45 4.21 7.60
CA LEU A 111 -4.07 4.18 8.09
C LEU A 111 -3.03 4.03 6.98
N LEU A 112 -3.30 3.24 5.93
CA LEU A 112 -2.33 2.96 4.87
C LEU A 112 -2.12 4.16 3.94
N PHE A 113 -3.20 4.81 3.50
CA PHE A 113 -3.11 5.85 2.48
C PHE A 113 -2.43 7.13 2.94
N PRO A 114 -2.55 7.59 4.20
CA PRO A 114 -1.71 8.66 4.71
C PRO A 114 -0.22 8.33 4.63
N LEU A 115 0.17 7.10 4.98
CA LEU A 115 1.57 6.66 4.91
C LEU A 115 2.08 6.60 3.47
N LEU A 116 1.27 6.12 2.53
CA LEU A 116 1.63 6.15 1.11
C LEU A 116 1.71 7.59 0.57
N ALA A 117 0.82 8.48 1.02
CA ALA A 117 0.85 9.89 0.67
C ALA A 117 2.07 10.63 1.26
N ALA A 118 2.73 10.08 2.28
CA ALA A 118 3.95 10.64 2.84
C ALA A 118 5.17 10.49 1.90
N ILE A 119 5.15 9.52 0.99
CA ILE A 119 6.33 9.13 0.19
C ILE A 119 6.95 10.30 -0.60
N PRO A 120 6.18 11.14 -1.34
CA PRO A 120 6.77 12.25 -2.09
C PRO A 120 7.46 13.31 -1.21
N PHE A 121 7.01 13.46 0.04
CA PHE A 121 7.60 14.39 1.01
C PHE A 121 8.88 13.80 1.63
N VAL A 122 8.83 12.52 2.01
CA VAL A 122 9.99 11.80 2.55
C VAL A 122 11.12 11.71 1.53
N GLU A 123 10.79 11.49 0.25
CA GLU A 123 11.77 11.48 -0.85
C GLU A 123 12.22 12.88 -1.29
N GLY A 124 11.66 13.95 -0.72
CA GLY A 124 12.03 15.33 -1.05
C GLY A 124 11.60 15.80 -2.44
N TRP A 125 10.67 15.09 -3.10
CA TRP A 125 10.14 15.51 -4.41
C TRP A 125 9.25 16.75 -4.28
N ILE A 126 8.55 16.88 -3.15
CA ILE A 126 7.68 18.00 -2.82
C ILE A 126 8.02 18.43 -1.39
N SER A 127 8.28 19.72 -1.19
CA SER A 127 8.52 20.29 0.15
C SER A 127 7.40 21.27 0.49
N LEU A 128 6.74 21.02 1.61
CA LEU A 128 5.65 21.84 2.17
C LEU A 128 5.83 21.96 3.69
N PRO A 129 5.22 22.97 4.33
CA PRO A 129 5.19 23.05 5.79
C PRO A 129 4.58 21.79 6.40
N THR A 130 5.15 21.31 7.52
CA THR A 130 4.75 20.04 8.17
C THR A 130 3.24 19.95 8.41
N GLN A 131 2.62 21.05 8.85
CA GLN A 131 1.17 21.10 9.09
C GLN A 131 0.38 20.82 7.81
N THR A 132 0.75 21.43 6.69
CA THR A 132 0.11 21.20 5.39
C THR A 132 0.30 19.76 4.93
N THR A 133 1.50 19.21 5.09
CA THR A 133 1.80 17.80 4.76
C THR A 133 0.92 16.84 5.55
N LEU A 134 0.79 17.04 6.87
CA LEU A 134 -0.06 16.20 7.73
C LEU A 134 -1.54 16.31 7.34
N ILE A 135 -2.02 17.51 6.99
CA ILE A 135 -3.39 17.72 6.51
C ILE A 135 -3.62 16.97 5.20
N LEU A 136 -2.70 17.06 4.24
CA LEU A 136 -2.80 16.34 2.96
C LEU A 136 -2.79 14.82 3.15
N MET A 137 -1.93 14.31 4.04
CA MET A 137 -1.90 12.89 4.40
C MET A 137 -3.23 12.44 5.02
N ALA A 138 -3.79 13.22 5.95
CA ALA A 138 -5.08 12.92 6.56
C ALA A 138 -6.23 12.92 5.53
N ILE A 139 -6.25 13.91 4.64
CA ILE A 139 -7.23 14.00 3.54
C ILE A 139 -7.11 12.78 2.63
N ALA A 140 -5.89 12.34 2.28
CA ALA A 140 -5.66 11.16 1.45
C ALA A 140 -6.26 9.89 2.09
N GLY A 141 -6.09 9.71 3.40
CA GLY A 141 -6.69 8.59 4.13
C GLY A 141 -8.23 8.62 4.13
N VAL A 142 -8.82 9.78 4.44
CA VAL A 142 -10.29 9.94 4.47
C VAL A 142 -10.89 9.75 3.09
N LEU A 143 -10.27 10.31 2.04
CA LEU A 143 -10.73 10.14 0.67
C LEU A 143 -10.60 8.69 0.20
N ALA A 144 -9.50 8.02 0.50
CA ALA A 144 -9.31 6.61 0.15
C ALA A 144 -10.39 5.73 0.79
N MET A 145 -10.64 5.91 2.10
CA MET A 145 -11.70 5.23 2.82
C MET A 145 -13.09 5.51 2.20
N ALA A 146 -13.40 6.79 1.91
CA ALA A 146 -14.69 7.17 1.34
C ALA A 146 -14.91 6.55 -0.06
N VAL A 147 -13.87 6.53 -0.91
CA VAL A 147 -13.93 5.93 -2.25
C VAL A 147 -14.05 4.40 -2.16
N HIS A 148 -13.34 3.74 -1.23
CA HIS A 148 -13.50 2.31 -1.01
C HIS A 148 -14.96 2.00 -0.64
N VAL A 149 -15.53 2.71 0.33
CA VAL A 149 -16.92 2.50 0.75
C VAL A 149 -17.90 2.73 -0.40
N ALA A 150 -17.69 3.76 -1.22
CA ALA A 150 -18.59 4.10 -2.32
C ALA A 150 -18.49 3.14 -3.51
N LYS A 151 -17.27 2.70 -3.86
CA LYS A 151 -16.98 1.90 -5.06
C LYS A 151 -15.88 0.85 -4.78
N PRO A 152 -16.18 -0.20 -3.99
CA PRO A 152 -15.15 -1.11 -3.48
C PRO A 152 -14.40 -1.86 -4.58
N THR A 153 -15.12 -2.38 -5.57
CA THR A 153 -14.50 -3.12 -6.68
C THR A 153 -13.59 -2.24 -7.53
N ALA A 154 -14.04 -1.02 -7.85
CA ALA A 154 -13.22 -0.07 -8.60
C ALA A 154 -11.99 0.33 -7.79
N PHE A 155 -12.16 0.65 -6.51
CA PHE A 155 -11.06 0.98 -5.62
C PHE A 155 -10.03 -0.15 -5.54
N LEU A 156 -10.47 -1.41 -5.43
CA LEU A 156 -9.57 -2.55 -5.42
C LEU A 156 -8.80 -2.70 -6.74
N ILE A 157 -9.47 -2.57 -7.89
CA ILE A 157 -8.82 -2.62 -9.21
C ILE A 157 -7.72 -1.57 -9.30
N TRP A 158 -8.04 -0.33 -8.96
CA TRP A 158 -7.11 0.79 -9.02
C TRP A 158 -5.93 0.58 -8.07
N THR A 159 -6.19 0.21 -6.82
CA THR A 159 -5.13 0.08 -5.81
C THR A 159 -4.20 -1.10 -6.06
N THR A 160 -4.73 -2.26 -6.48
CA THR A 160 -3.91 -3.42 -6.85
C THR A 160 -3.10 -3.17 -8.11
N SER A 161 -3.69 -2.51 -9.11
CA SER A 161 -2.97 -2.15 -10.35
C SER A 161 -1.88 -1.11 -10.10
N LEU A 162 -2.15 -0.09 -9.29
CA LEU A 162 -1.14 0.92 -8.91
C LEU A 162 -0.01 0.30 -8.09
N THR A 163 -0.34 -0.56 -7.13
CA THR A 163 0.65 -1.22 -6.27
C THR A 163 1.52 -2.19 -7.08
N GLY A 164 0.89 -3.09 -7.84
CA GLY A 164 1.62 -4.02 -8.70
C GLY A 164 2.47 -3.31 -9.75
N GLY A 165 1.93 -2.24 -10.36
CA GLY A 165 2.62 -1.44 -11.37
C GLY A 165 3.81 -0.69 -10.80
N ALA A 166 3.64 -0.02 -9.66
CA ALA A 166 4.71 0.70 -8.99
C ALA A 166 5.80 -0.23 -8.48
N VAL A 167 5.46 -1.40 -7.89
CA VAL A 167 6.45 -2.37 -7.42
C VAL A 167 7.22 -2.97 -8.60
N ALA A 168 6.55 -3.37 -9.67
CA ALA A 168 7.22 -3.87 -10.87
C ALA A 168 8.15 -2.80 -11.46
N ALA A 169 7.66 -1.57 -11.64
CA ALA A 169 8.46 -0.47 -12.14
C ALA A 169 9.67 -0.18 -11.24
N LEU A 170 9.50 -0.19 -9.92
CA LEU A 170 10.58 0.01 -8.96
C LEU A 170 11.64 -1.09 -9.05
N LEU A 171 11.23 -2.36 -9.16
CA LEU A 171 12.17 -3.46 -9.32
C LEU A 171 12.95 -3.34 -10.63
N PHE A 172 12.29 -3.00 -11.74
CA PHE A 172 12.97 -2.78 -13.01
C PHE A 172 13.94 -1.60 -12.96
N THR A 173 13.52 -0.45 -12.42
CA THR A 173 14.39 0.73 -12.37
C THR A 173 15.54 0.57 -11.41
N ARG A 174 15.38 -0.16 -10.31
CA ARG A 174 16.48 -0.50 -9.40
C ARG A 174 17.42 -1.54 -9.97
N PHE A 175 16.94 -2.49 -10.76
CA PHE A 175 17.79 -3.52 -11.38
C PHE A 175 18.62 -2.94 -12.53
N TYR A 176 18.00 -2.11 -13.37
CA TYR A 176 18.63 -1.50 -14.55
C TYR A 176 19.21 -0.10 -14.30
N PHE A 177 19.20 0.38 -13.05
CA PHE A 177 19.67 1.72 -12.66
C PHE A 177 19.07 2.85 -13.51
N LEU A 178 17.76 2.77 -13.77
CA LEU A 178 17.06 3.72 -14.62
C LEU A 178 16.69 5.00 -13.86
N PRO A 179 16.61 6.17 -14.54
CA PRO A 179 16.27 7.44 -13.91
C PRO A 179 14.79 7.51 -13.49
N LEU A 180 14.48 8.45 -12.60
CA LEU A 180 13.14 8.61 -12.00
C LEU A 180 12.02 8.78 -13.04
N TRP A 181 12.26 9.52 -14.13
CA TRP A 181 11.26 9.71 -15.19
C TRP A 181 10.84 8.40 -15.87
N VAL A 182 11.79 7.46 -16.01
CA VAL A 182 11.50 6.12 -16.54
C VAL A 182 10.69 5.32 -15.53
N PHE A 183 10.98 5.44 -14.24
CA PHE A 183 10.17 4.83 -13.18
C PHE A 183 8.71 5.33 -13.23
N LEU A 184 8.51 6.65 -13.34
CA LEU A 184 7.17 7.24 -13.42
C LEU A 184 6.43 6.77 -14.69
N GLY A 185 7.12 6.77 -15.83
CA GLY A 185 6.57 6.29 -17.10
C GLY A 185 6.16 4.81 -17.05
N MET A 186 7.03 3.95 -16.52
CA MET A 186 6.73 2.51 -16.35
C MET A 186 5.59 2.28 -15.36
N THR A 187 5.58 3.02 -14.25
CA THR A 187 4.50 2.93 -13.25
C THR A 187 3.16 3.26 -13.89
N ALA A 188 3.08 4.35 -14.66
CA ALA A 188 1.87 4.74 -15.37
C ALA A 188 1.44 3.67 -16.39
N LEU A 189 2.36 3.20 -17.24
CA LEU A 189 2.07 2.20 -18.26
C LEU A 189 1.57 0.87 -17.66
N PHE A 190 2.27 0.33 -16.67
CA PHE A 190 1.86 -0.91 -16.02
C PHE A 190 0.55 -0.75 -15.26
N SER A 191 0.36 0.36 -14.54
CA SER A 191 -0.88 0.60 -13.80
C SER A 191 -2.08 0.72 -14.73
N ILE A 192 -1.97 1.45 -15.84
CA ILE A 192 -3.04 1.57 -16.84
C ILE A 192 -3.35 0.20 -17.46
N SER A 193 -2.31 -0.56 -17.82
CA SER A 193 -2.48 -1.94 -18.34
C SER A 193 -3.22 -2.83 -17.34
N GLY A 194 -2.84 -2.78 -16.06
CA GLY A 194 -3.52 -3.50 -14.98
C GLY A 194 -4.99 -3.10 -14.83
N ILE A 195 -5.27 -1.79 -14.79
CA ILE A 195 -6.64 -1.25 -14.65
C ILE A 195 -7.51 -1.74 -15.80
N VAL A 196 -7.05 -1.60 -17.05
CA VAL A 196 -7.80 -2.02 -18.24
C VAL A 196 -8.03 -3.53 -18.21
N SER A 197 -7.00 -4.33 -17.96
CA SER A 197 -7.09 -5.79 -17.93
C SER A 197 -8.07 -6.28 -16.86
N GLN A 198 -7.96 -5.77 -15.63
CA GLN A 198 -8.83 -6.17 -14.52
C GLN A 198 -10.28 -5.70 -14.73
N THR A 199 -10.48 -4.50 -15.27
CA THR A 199 -11.83 -3.97 -15.57
C THR A 199 -12.52 -4.79 -16.67
N LEU A 200 -11.81 -5.11 -17.75
CA LEU A 200 -12.35 -5.96 -18.83
C LEU A 200 -12.67 -7.36 -18.29
N GLY A 201 -11.76 -7.96 -17.53
CA GLY A 201 -11.97 -9.28 -16.92
C GLY A 201 -13.17 -9.31 -15.97
N HIS A 202 -13.38 -8.25 -15.20
CA HIS A 202 -14.55 -8.11 -14.33
C HIS A 202 -15.85 -8.00 -15.13
N ASN A 203 -15.88 -7.13 -16.15
CA ASN A 203 -17.06 -6.92 -16.98
C ASN A 203 -17.46 -8.20 -17.75
N SER A 204 -16.49 -8.91 -18.32
CA SER A 204 -16.74 -10.18 -19.00
C SER A 204 -17.31 -11.24 -18.05
N ARG A 205 -16.83 -11.29 -16.80
CA ARG A 205 -17.36 -12.20 -15.79
C ARG A 205 -18.81 -11.85 -15.41
N MET A 206 -19.09 -10.58 -15.17
CA MET A 206 -20.45 -10.10 -14.86
C MET A 206 -21.42 -10.41 -16.01
N LYS A 207 -21.01 -10.20 -17.26
CA LYS A 207 -21.80 -10.56 -18.44
C LYS A 207 -22.10 -12.06 -18.47
N ASN A 208 -21.09 -12.90 -18.30
CA ASN A 208 -21.28 -14.36 -18.28
C ASN A 208 -22.21 -14.81 -17.16
N GLU A 209 -22.11 -14.22 -15.95
CA GLU A 209 -23.00 -14.53 -14.84
C GLU A 209 -24.46 -14.12 -15.13
N ARG A 210 -24.70 -13.00 -15.84
CA ARG A 210 -26.04 -12.60 -16.28
C ARG A 210 -26.61 -13.53 -17.35
N ILE A 211 -25.78 -13.96 -18.31
CA ILE A 211 -26.18 -14.94 -19.33
C ILE A 211 -26.56 -16.27 -18.66
N MET A 212 -25.77 -16.75 -17.70
CA MET A 212 -26.07 -17.99 -16.96
C MET A 212 -27.35 -17.88 -16.12
N LYS A 213 -27.71 -16.68 -15.66
CA LYS A 213 -28.97 -16.42 -14.94
C LYS A 213 -30.16 -16.17 -15.87
N GLY A 214 -29.96 -16.14 -17.19
CA GLY A 214 -30.99 -15.86 -18.18
C GLY A 214 -31.43 -14.40 -18.23
N GLU A 215 -30.67 -13.48 -17.63
CA GLU A 215 -30.97 -12.04 -17.62
C GLU A 215 -30.51 -11.34 -18.92
N GLU A 216 -29.57 -11.93 -19.65
CA GLU A 216 -29.05 -11.43 -20.94
C GLU A 216 -28.90 -12.60 -21.93
N SER A 217 -29.26 -12.39 -23.20
CA SER A 217 -29.01 -13.34 -24.29
C SER A 217 -27.56 -13.26 -24.78
N ALA A 218 -26.97 -14.42 -25.12
CA ALA A 218 -25.58 -14.57 -25.52
C ALA A 218 -25.15 -13.67 -26.69
#